data_AF-A0A0P1FB62-F1
#
_entry.id   AF-A0A0P1FB62-F1
#
_cell.length_a   1.000
_cell.length_b   1.000
_cell.length_c   1.000
_cell.angle_alpha   90.00
_cell.angle_beta   90.00
_cell.angle_gamma   90.00
#
_symmetry.space_group_name_H-M   'P 1'
#
loop_
_entity.id
_entity.type
_entity.pdbx_description
1 polymer ?
#
loop_
_entity_poly.entity_id
_entity_poly.type
_entity_poly.pdbx_seq_one_letter_code
_entity_poly.pdbx_strand_id
1 'polypeptide(L)'
;MTFPEWTKPGVYGALVGAVAVSILGFTWGGWTTSGDAQEMADSFAAEQVILAMVPVCLELSEADAERTAKLAILQEASSFQRRNAMMETGWATLPGTDAPSRDLANACLEGLELDGS
;
A
#
# COMPACT_ATOMS: atom_id res chain seq x y z
N MET A 1 50.24 -26.04 1.21
CA MET A 1 49.50 -26.10 2.49
C MET A 1 48.64 -27.34 2.46
N THR A 2 48.81 -28.28 3.40
CA THR A 2 48.01 -29.49 3.52
C THR A 2 46.89 -29.25 4.53
N PHE A 3 45.63 -29.27 4.08
CA PHE A 3 44.49 -29.12 4.98
C PHE A 3 44.24 -30.43 5.75
N PRO A 4 43.94 -30.37 7.06
CA PRO A 4 43.65 -31.55 7.86
C PRO A 4 42.34 -32.22 7.43
N GLU A 5 42.26 -33.54 7.59
CA GLU A 5 41.13 -34.39 7.18
C GLU A 5 39.79 -34.03 7.84
N TRP A 6 39.81 -33.43 9.04
CA TRP A 6 38.59 -32.94 9.71
C TRP A 6 37.96 -31.73 9.03
N THR A 7 38.68 -31.05 8.13
CA THR A 7 38.18 -29.82 7.47
C THR A 7 36.96 -30.15 6.59
N LYS A 8 36.95 -31.34 5.99
CA LYS A 8 35.89 -31.77 5.08
C LYS A 8 34.51 -31.84 5.76
N PRO A 9 34.31 -32.57 6.88
CA PRO A 9 33.05 -32.57 7.60
C PRO A 9 32.71 -31.21 8.23
N GLY A 10 33.71 -30.43 8.67
CA GLY A 10 33.49 -29.09 9.22
C GLY A 10 32.84 -28.12 8.22
N VAL A 11 33.28 -28.15 6.95
CA VAL A 11 32.70 -27.32 5.88
C VAL A 11 31.24 -27.70 5.62
N TYR A 12 30.91 -29.00 5.57
CA TYR A 12 29.51 -29.43 5.39
C TYR A 12 28.62 -29.00 6.55
N GLY A 13 29.10 -29.12 7.80
CA GLY A 13 28.37 -28.65 8.98
C GLY A 13 28.09 -27.15 8.95
N ALA A 14 29.06 -26.34 8.53
CA ALA A 14 28.89 -24.90 8.38
C ALA A 14 27.85 -24.54 7.31
N LEU A 15 27.86 -25.22 6.17
CA LEU A 15 26.87 -25.00 5.11
C LEU A 15 25.44 -25.35 5.57
N VAL A 16 25.25 -26.51 6.21
CA VAL A 16 23.95 -26.93 6.73
C VAL A 16 23.47 -25.98 7.82
N GLY A 17 24.35 -25.57 8.72
CA GLY A 17 24.04 -24.60 9.77
C GLY A 17 23.61 -23.25 9.21
N ALA A 18 24.33 -22.73 8.22
CA ALA A 18 23.97 -21.46 7.57
C ALA A 18 22.59 -21.51 6.91
N VAL A 19 22.27 -22.61 6.22
CA VAL A 19 20.94 -22.81 5.61
C VAL A 19 19.86 -22.88 6.69
N ALA A 20 20.07 -23.66 7.74
CA ALA A 20 19.11 -23.81 8.83
C ALA A 20 18.82 -22.47 9.55
N VAL A 21 19.87 -21.70 9.87
CA VAL A 21 19.74 -20.38 10.50
C VAL A 21 19.01 -19.41 9.57
N SER A 22 19.33 -19.41 8.28
CA SER A 22 18.65 -18.55 7.31
C SER A 22 17.15 -18.86 7.25
N ILE A 23 16.77 -20.14 7.13
CA ILE A 23 15.35 -20.54 7.08
C ILE A 23 14.61 -20.09 8.34
N LEU A 24 15.18 -20.36 9.52
CA LEU A 24 14.57 -19.97 10.79
C LEU A 24 14.48 -18.44 10.92
N GLY A 25 15.53 -17.72 10.54
CA GLY A 25 15.59 -16.26 10.57
C GLY A 25 14.53 -15.62 9.68
N PHE A 26 14.44 -16.03 8.42
CA PHE A 26 13.51 -15.44 7.44
C PHE A 26 12.06 -15.93 7.60
N THR A 27 11.82 -17.10 8.20
CA THR A 27 10.45 -17.63 8.38
C THR A 27 9.82 -17.21 9.71
N TRP A 28 10.58 -17.25 10.81
CA TRP A 28 10.05 -16.98 12.16
C TRP A 28 10.79 -15.86 12.88
N GLY A 29 12.10 -15.74 12.66
CA GLY A 29 12.93 -14.70 13.30
C GLY A 29 12.68 -13.28 12.82
N GLY A 30 11.79 -13.08 11.84
CA GLY A 30 11.46 -11.76 11.29
C GLY A 30 12.62 -11.11 10.53
N TRP A 31 13.59 -11.90 10.05
CA TRP A 31 14.65 -11.36 9.21
C TRP A 31 14.03 -10.91 7.89
N THR A 32 14.43 -9.73 7.47
CA THR A 32 14.07 -9.15 6.18
C THR A 32 15.33 -8.57 5.55
N THR A 33 15.39 -8.50 4.23
CA THR A 33 16.52 -7.83 3.57
C THR A 33 16.32 -6.32 3.62
N SER A 34 17.39 -5.55 3.42
CA SER A 34 17.28 -4.09 3.43
C SER A 34 16.40 -3.55 2.31
N GLY A 35 16.35 -4.23 1.16
CA GLY A 35 15.49 -3.86 0.03
C GLY A 35 14.01 -4.07 0.37
N ASP A 36 13.67 -5.25 0.87
CA ASP A 36 12.30 -5.58 1.27
C ASP A 36 11.82 -4.67 2.42
N ALA A 37 12.70 -4.35 3.38
CA ALA A 37 12.40 -3.42 4.45
C ALA A 37 12.11 -1.99 3.94
N GLN A 38 12.84 -1.54 2.93
CA GLN A 38 12.62 -0.23 2.32
C GLN A 38 11.31 -0.20 1.53
N GLU A 39 11.03 -1.22 0.72
CA GLU A 39 9.76 -1.32 -0.01
C GLU A 39 8.55 -1.42 0.93
N MET A 40 8.68 -2.15 2.04
CA MET A 40 7.67 -2.19 3.09
C MET A 40 7.45 -0.81 3.74
N ALA A 41 8.52 -0.07 3.99
CA ALA A 41 8.41 1.27 4.56
C ALA A 41 7.76 2.26 3.59
N ASP A 42 8.14 2.23 2.31
CA ASP A 42 7.60 3.12 1.28
C ASP A 42 6.12 2.83 1.00
N SER A 43 5.73 1.55 0.90
CA SER A 43 4.34 1.15 0.73
C SER A 43 3.47 1.55 1.93
N PHE A 44 3.95 1.32 3.15
CA PHE A 44 3.26 1.75 4.37
C PHE A 44 3.12 3.28 4.42
N ALA A 45 4.18 4.02 4.08
CA ALA A 45 4.13 5.47 4.04
C ALA A 45 3.10 5.98 3.02
N ALA A 46 3.07 5.40 1.81
CA ALA A 46 2.10 5.75 0.78
C ALA A 46 0.66 5.51 1.24
N GLU A 47 0.39 4.33 1.81
CA GLU A 47 -0.93 3.96 2.33
C GLU A 47 -1.39 4.90 3.45
N GLN A 48 -0.51 5.20 4.41
CA GLN A 48 -0.84 6.10 5.51
C GLN A 48 -1.11 7.54 5.05
N VAL A 49 -0.37 8.02 4.03
CA VAL A 49 -0.65 9.32 3.42
C VAL A 49 -2.03 9.31 2.76
N ILE A 50 -2.39 8.25 2.05
CA ILE A 50 -3.72 8.12 1.44
C ILE A 50 -4.82 8.15 2.50
N LEU A 51 -4.69 7.35 3.56
CA LEU A 51 -5.67 7.30 4.66
C LEU A 51 -5.80 8.64 5.38
N ALA A 52 -4.69 9.34 5.62
CA ALA A 52 -4.69 10.67 6.21
C ALA A 52 -5.34 11.74 5.31
N MET A 53 -5.44 11.49 4.01
CA MET A 53 -6.03 12.41 3.02
C MET A 53 -7.49 12.12 2.72
N VAL A 54 -8.03 10.99 3.15
CA VAL A 54 -9.48 10.71 3.11
C VAL A 54 -10.31 11.84 3.75
N PRO A 55 -10.02 12.32 4.98
CA PRO A 55 -10.80 13.43 5.56
C PRO A 55 -10.74 14.70 4.70
N VAL A 56 -9.61 15.00 4.06
CA VAL A 56 -9.48 16.14 3.15
C VAL A 56 -10.39 15.96 1.93
N CYS A 57 -10.44 14.76 1.36
CA CYS A 57 -11.35 14.44 0.25
C CYS A 57 -12.83 14.63 0.64
N LEU A 58 -13.20 14.23 1.85
CA LEU A 58 -14.56 14.42 2.37
C LEU A 58 -14.90 15.90 2.58
N GLU A 59 -13.99 16.68 3.17
CA GLU A 59 -14.16 18.13 3.32
C GLU A 59 -14.29 18.84 1.98
N LEU A 60 -13.49 18.45 0.97
CA LEU A 60 -13.61 18.97 -0.40
C LEU A 60 -14.95 18.61 -1.03
N SER A 61 -15.44 17.39 -0.81
CA SER A 61 -16.76 16.97 -1.28
C SER A 61 -17.87 17.81 -0.62
N GLU A 62 -17.80 18.04 0.68
CA GLU A 62 -18.78 18.86 1.43
C GLU A 62 -18.78 20.33 1.01
N ALA A 63 -17.62 20.88 0.69
CA ALA A 63 -17.47 22.26 0.24
C ALA A 63 -17.87 22.47 -1.25
N ASP A 64 -18.06 21.40 -2.01
CA ASP A 64 -18.37 21.47 -3.43
C ASP A 64 -19.83 21.89 -3.69
N ALA A 65 -20.02 22.97 -4.45
CA ALA A 65 -21.35 23.45 -4.83
C ALA A 65 -22.12 22.44 -5.71
N GLU A 66 -21.41 21.60 -6.46
CA GLU A 66 -21.98 20.56 -7.33
C GLU A 66 -21.99 19.17 -6.67
N ARG A 67 -21.75 19.09 -5.35
CA ARG A 67 -21.68 17.84 -4.58
C ARG A 67 -22.82 16.87 -4.92
N THR A 68 -24.06 17.32 -4.86
CA THR A 68 -25.23 16.46 -5.11
C THR A 68 -25.24 15.87 -6.52
N ALA A 69 -24.87 16.66 -7.53
CA ALA A 69 -24.80 16.20 -8.92
C ALA A 69 -23.66 15.18 -9.11
N LYS A 70 -22.48 15.47 -8.53
CA LYS A 70 -21.32 14.57 -8.59
C LYS A 70 -21.59 13.25 -7.85
N LEU A 71 -22.19 13.28 -6.66
CA LEU A 71 -22.56 12.08 -5.91
C LEU A 71 -23.57 11.21 -6.67
N ALA A 72 -24.56 11.81 -7.34
CA ALA A 72 -25.51 11.07 -8.17
C ALA A 72 -24.80 10.32 -9.31
N ILE A 73 -23.84 10.96 -9.98
CA ILE A 73 -23.02 10.32 -11.02
C ILE A 73 -22.20 9.16 -10.44
N LEU A 74 -21.60 9.33 -9.26
CA LEU A 74 -20.82 8.27 -8.61
C LEU A 74 -21.68 7.07 -8.21
N GLN A 75 -22.92 7.32 -7.79
CA GLN A 75 -23.85 6.27 -7.40
C GLN A 75 -24.37 5.48 -8.60
N GLU A 76 -24.63 6.16 -9.72
CA GLU A 76 -25.04 5.54 -10.98
C GLU A 76 -23.88 4.82 -11.70
N ALA A 77 -22.64 5.25 -11.47
CA ALA A 77 -21.46 4.63 -12.06
C ALA A 77 -21.30 3.16 -11.60
N SER A 78 -21.01 2.28 -12.56
CA SER A 78 -20.65 0.89 -12.29
C SER A 78 -19.40 0.79 -11.42
N SER A 79 -19.23 -0.30 -10.67
CA SER A 79 -18.06 -0.51 -9.79
C SER A 79 -16.72 -0.30 -10.49
N PHE A 80 -16.61 -0.70 -11.77
CA PHE A 80 -15.41 -0.51 -12.59
C PHE A 80 -15.14 0.95 -12.99
N GLN A 81 -16.19 1.76 -13.13
CA GLN A 81 -16.12 3.16 -13.56
C GLN A 81 -16.13 4.14 -12.39
N ARG A 82 -16.68 3.74 -11.23
CA ARG A 82 -16.88 4.59 -10.05
C ARG A 82 -15.59 5.27 -9.59
N ARG A 83 -14.47 4.56 -9.57
CA ARG A 83 -13.15 5.15 -9.26
C ARG A 83 -12.74 6.22 -10.27
N ASN A 84 -12.96 6.00 -11.56
CA ASN A 84 -12.61 6.99 -12.58
C ASN A 84 -13.50 8.22 -12.49
N ALA A 85 -14.81 8.03 -12.33
CA ALA A 85 -15.76 9.11 -12.07
C ALA A 85 -15.39 9.90 -10.80
N MET A 86 -14.91 9.22 -9.75
CA MET A 86 -14.43 9.87 -8.53
C MET A 86 -13.22 10.75 -8.79
N MET A 87 -12.26 10.28 -9.58
CA MET A 87 -11.11 11.10 -9.97
C MET A 87 -11.51 12.32 -10.81
N GLU A 88 -12.53 12.19 -11.66
CA GLU A 88 -13.07 13.30 -12.47
C GLU A 88 -13.74 14.38 -11.63
N THR A 89 -14.20 14.08 -10.40
CA THR A 89 -14.73 15.09 -9.48
C THR A 89 -13.68 16.10 -9.01
N GLY A 90 -12.39 15.70 -9.04
CA GLY A 90 -11.26 16.44 -8.48
C GLY A 90 -11.00 16.18 -7.00
N TRP A 91 -11.94 15.56 -6.26
CA TRP A 91 -11.84 15.37 -4.80
C TRP A 91 -10.70 14.43 -4.38
N ALA A 92 -10.30 13.51 -5.25
CA ALA A 92 -9.23 12.55 -5.01
C ALA A 92 -7.83 13.06 -5.41
N THR A 93 -7.60 14.37 -5.39
CA THR A 93 -6.31 14.99 -5.74
C THR A 93 -5.54 15.36 -4.49
N LEU A 94 -4.29 14.89 -4.38
CA LEU A 94 -3.45 15.20 -3.22
C LEU A 94 -3.03 16.69 -3.23
N PRO A 95 -3.01 17.38 -2.08
CA PRO A 95 -2.51 18.75 -2.00
C PRO A 95 -1.09 18.86 -2.57
N GLY A 96 -0.88 19.80 -3.49
CA GLY A 96 0.41 20.01 -4.15
C GLY A 96 0.65 19.11 -5.38
N THR A 97 -0.35 18.35 -5.82
CA THR A 97 -0.31 17.59 -7.08
C THR A 97 -1.44 18.02 -8.01
N ASP A 98 -1.21 17.89 -9.32
CA ASP A 98 -2.22 18.19 -10.34
C ASP A 98 -2.95 16.94 -10.84
N ALA A 99 -2.49 15.75 -10.42
CA ALA A 99 -3.02 14.47 -10.89
C ALA A 99 -3.83 13.77 -9.77
N PRO A 100 -5.04 13.28 -10.08
CA PRO A 100 -5.83 12.55 -9.10
C PRO A 100 -5.20 11.19 -8.76
N SER A 101 -5.26 10.81 -7.49
CA SER A 101 -4.79 9.52 -6.98
C SER A 101 -5.90 8.47 -7.02
N ARG A 102 -5.59 7.31 -7.61
CA ARG A 102 -6.52 6.17 -7.70
C ARG A 102 -6.81 5.56 -6.35
N ASP A 103 -5.80 5.47 -5.50
CA ASP A 103 -5.93 4.86 -4.18
C ASP A 103 -6.72 5.76 -3.24
N LEU A 104 -6.49 7.08 -3.32
CA LEU A 104 -7.31 8.07 -2.61
C LEU A 104 -8.75 8.08 -3.11
N ALA A 105 -8.97 7.93 -4.43
CA ALA A 105 -10.32 7.84 -4.97
C ALA A 105 -11.08 6.63 -4.40
N ASN A 106 -10.44 5.47 -4.29
CA ASN A 106 -11.06 4.30 -3.67
C ASN A 106 -11.35 4.52 -2.18
N ALA A 107 -10.36 4.98 -1.41
CA ALA A 107 -10.52 5.20 0.03
C ALA A 107 -11.58 6.27 0.35
N CYS A 108 -11.68 7.31 -0.47
CA CYS A 108 -12.70 8.34 -0.32
C CYS A 108 -14.10 7.86 -0.73
N LEU A 109 -14.21 7.00 -1.75
CA LEU A 109 -15.49 6.35 -2.09
C LEU A 109 -16.00 5.48 -0.94
N GLU A 110 -15.11 4.76 -0.25
CA GLU A 110 -15.45 3.98 0.95
C GLU A 110 -15.93 4.90 2.09
N GLY A 111 -15.26 6.03 2.32
CA GLY A 111 -15.66 7.01 3.34
C GLY A 111 -16.93 7.79 3.02
N LEU A 112 -17.32 7.91 1.76
CA LEU A 112 -18.56 8.59 1.34
C LEU A 112 -19.83 7.74 1.56
N GLU A 113 -19.69 6.47 1.95
CA GLU A 113 -20.80 5.54 2.22
C GLU A 113 -21.90 5.63 1.14
N LEU A 114 -21.48 5.68 -0.14
CA LEU A 114 -22.40 5.86 -1.28
C LEU A 114 -23.45 4.76 -1.39
N ASP A 115 -23.22 3.63 -0.73
CA ASP A 115 -24.19 2.57 -0.53
C ASP A 115 -24.79 2.74 0.87
N GLY A 116 -25.74 3.68 1.00
CA GLY A 116 -26.47 3.86 2.24
C GLY A 116 -27.08 2.54 2.71
N SER A 117 -26.75 2.14 3.94
CA SER A 117 -27.51 1.18 4.75
C SER A 117 -27.93 1.84 6.05
#